data_AF-A0A7X8VSP7-F1
#
_entry.id   AF-A0A7X8VSP7-F1
#
_cell.length_a   1.000
_cell.length_b   1.000
_cell.length_c   1.000
_cell.angle_alpha   90.00
_cell.angle_beta   90.00
_cell.angle_gamma   90.00
#
_symmetry.space_group_name_H-M   'P 1'
#
loop_
_entity.id
_entity.type
_entity.pdbx_description
1 polymer ?
#
loop_
_entity_poly.entity_id
_entity_poly.type
_entity_poly.pdbx_seq_one_letter_code
_entity_poly.pdbx_strand_id
1 'polypeptide(L)'
;MSKAYANAGVDLDRGYEVVKRIKQYAKKTHRDGVIGDIGAFGGLFGLDLKKYHDPVLVSGTDGVGTKLLLSTAFERFDTVGIDLVAMCVNDVVASGAEPLFFLDYIASGRTDPDQVEQVIKGISEGCVLSGCALIGGETAEMPGLYRKGHFDLAGFCVGVVERSKIIKPDAMAVGDILIGLKSSGIHSNGYSLVRKILAKNCSLDLDKIDPVLKSTPKEALMEPTKIYVKPILALIREVEVKGIAHITGGGFHENLPRMLKKGLGVAIDLGAIPLPPVFIWLAEKGRLDRMDMYHVFNMGMGMALVVKRDDVSKTMDLLKANGETPFIAGEITNTSGVVFK
;
A
#
# COMPACT_ATOMS: atom_id res chain seq x y z
N MET A 1 12.36 30.20 23.35
CA MET A 1 13.03 29.15 22.55
C MET A 1 14.40 28.84 23.14
N SER A 2 14.78 27.56 23.21
CA SER A 2 16.12 27.16 23.67
C SER A 2 17.15 27.46 22.58
N LYS A 3 18.07 28.39 22.83
CA LYS A 3 19.19 28.70 21.91
C LYS A 3 20.07 27.46 21.66
N ALA A 4 20.19 26.56 22.63
CA ALA A 4 20.95 25.33 22.48
C ALA A 4 20.37 24.38 21.43
N TYR A 5 19.03 24.29 21.33
CA TYR A 5 18.35 23.41 20.38
C TYR A 5 18.34 23.97 18.96
N ALA A 6 18.15 25.29 18.83
CA ALA A 6 18.30 25.99 17.55
C ALA A 6 19.74 25.88 17.01
N ASN A 7 20.76 25.97 17.87
CA ASN A 7 22.16 25.79 17.49
C ASN A 7 22.49 24.35 17.06
N ALA A 8 21.72 23.36 17.50
CA ALA A 8 21.81 21.97 17.03
C ALA A 8 21.10 21.74 15.68
N GLY A 9 20.54 22.80 15.09
CA GLY A 9 19.88 22.77 13.78
C GLY A 9 18.38 22.46 13.83
N VAL A 10 17.74 22.47 15.00
CA VAL A 10 16.31 22.13 15.13
C VAL A 10 15.45 23.39 15.31
N ASP A 11 14.38 23.49 14.51
CA ASP A 11 13.46 24.63 14.50
C ASP A 11 12.06 24.21 14.99
N LEU A 12 11.73 24.56 16.23
CA LEU A 12 10.44 24.19 16.84
C LEU A 12 9.25 24.94 16.22
N ASP A 13 9.46 26.13 15.66
CA ASP A 13 8.38 26.95 15.08
C ASP A 13 7.83 26.31 13.80
N ARG A 14 8.69 25.65 13.01
CA ARG A 14 8.26 24.86 11.83
C ARG A 14 7.36 23.70 12.22
N GLY A 15 7.67 23.03 13.34
CA GLY A 15 6.83 21.95 13.87
C GLY A 15 5.41 22.44 14.19
N TYR A 16 5.28 23.60 14.85
CA TYR A 16 3.97 24.18 15.16
C TYR A 16 3.19 24.61 13.92
N GLU A 17 3.86 25.17 12.90
CA GLU A 17 3.24 25.51 11.62
C GLU A 17 2.66 24.28 10.93
N VAL A 18 3.44 23.21 10.86
CA VAL A 18 3.04 21.91 10.32
C VAL A 18 1.79 21.38 11.04
N VAL A 19 1.80 21.33 12.38
CA VAL A 19 0.62 20.88 13.16
C VAL A 19 -0.63 21.70 12.84
N LYS A 20 -0.52 23.02 12.68
CA LYS A 20 -1.66 23.88 12.34
C LYS A 20 -2.24 23.56 10.96
N ARG A 21 -1.38 23.31 9.96
CA ARG A 21 -1.79 22.95 8.59
C ARG A 21 -2.42 21.56 8.52
N ILE A 22 -1.94 20.61 9.33
CA ILE A 22 -2.40 19.21 9.33
C ILE A 22 -3.81 19.02 9.88
N LYS A 23 -4.23 19.84 10.85
CA LYS A 23 -5.53 19.67 11.54
C LYS A 23 -6.72 19.53 10.58
N GLN A 24 -6.72 20.27 9.48
CA GLN A 24 -7.78 20.19 8.47
C GLN A 24 -7.81 18.84 7.75
N TYR A 25 -6.65 18.22 7.52
CA TYR A 25 -6.51 16.93 6.84
C TYR A 25 -6.91 15.80 7.78
N ALA A 26 -6.40 15.80 9.02
CA ALA A 26 -6.84 14.83 10.03
C ALA A 26 -8.37 14.87 10.22
N LYS A 27 -8.98 16.05 10.29
CA LYS A 27 -10.45 16.21 10.43
C LYS A 27 -11.24 15.58 9.27
N LYS A 28 -10.72 15.59 8.04
CA LYS A 28 -11.38 14.94 6.88
C LYS A 28 -11.46 13.42 7.01
N THR A 29 -10.56 12.83 7.79
CA THR A 29 -10.49 11.38 8.02
C THR A 29 -11.35 10.92 9.19
N HIS A 30 -12.03 11.86 9.88
CA HIS A 30 -12.78 11.56 11.09
C HIS A 30 -13.85 10.50 10.84
N ARG A 31 -13.96 9.54 11.77
CA ARG A 31 -14.98 8.50 11.78
C ARG A 31 -15.43 8.20 13.20
N ASP A 32 -16.55 7.50 13.31
CA ASP A 32 -17.03 6.99 14.60
C ASP A 32 -15.95 6.14 15.28
N GLY A 33 -15.75 6.40 16.57
CA GLY A 33 -14.69 5.81 17.38
C GLY A 33 -13.58 6.81 17.73
N VAL A 34 -13.31 7.84 16.93
CA VAL A 34 -12.31 8.86 17.28
C VAL A 34 -12.76 9.66 18.50
N ILE A 35 -11.88 9.82 19.49
CA ILE A 35 -12.14 10.59 20.73
C ILE A 35 -11.14 11.75 20.81
N GLY A 36 -11.64 12.98 20.68
CA GLY A 36 -10.84 14.20 20.73
C GLY A 36 -10.26 14.63 19.37
N ASP A 37 -9.31 15.56 19.41
CA ASP A 37 -8.66 16.14 18.22
C ASP A 37 -7.15 15.81 18.18
N ILE A 38 -6.56 15.91 16.98
CA ILE A 38 -5.11 15.77 16.79
C ILE A 38 -4.34 16.90 17.50
N GLY A 39 -3.19 16.56 18.10
CA GLY A 39 -2.32 17.48 18.84
C GLY A 39 -2.36 17.32 20.37
N ALA A 40 -3.14 16.36 20.88
CA ALA A 40 -3.00 15.86 22.24
C ALA A 40 -1.81 14.88 22.36
N PHE A 41 -1.48 14.44 23.58
CA PHE A 41 -0.37 13.50 23.86
C PHE A 41 -0.52 12.13 23.17
N GLY A 42 -1.72 11.76 22.73
CA GLY A 42 -1.97 10.53 21.99
C GLY A 42 -3.35 10.54 21.33
N GLY A 43 -3.46 9.81 20.23
CA GLY A 43 -4.74 9.56 19.57
C GLY A 43 -5.56 8.53 20.35
N LEU A 44 -6.86 8.78 20.52
CA LEU A 44 -7.78 7.90 21.24
C LEU A 44 -8.83 7.35 20.26
N PHE A 45 -9.07 6.04 20.34
CA PHE A 45 -10.08 5.37 19.52
C PHE A 45 -10.90 4.39 20.36
N GLY A 46 -12.20 4.63 20.46
CA GLY A 46 -13.17 3.76 21.09
C GLY A 46 -13.61 2.64 20.16
N LEU A 47 -13.59 1.40 20.66
CA LEU A 47 -14.01 0.24 19.90
C LEU A 47 -15.53 0.00 20.03
N ASP A 48 -16.21 -0.25 18.91
CA ASP A 48 -17.65 -0.56 18.93
C ASP A 48 -17.90 -2.04 19.33
N LEU A 49 -18.08 -2.25 20.63
CA LEU A 49 -18.38 -3.56 21.22
C LEU A 49 -19.82 -4.05 20.96
N LYS A 50 -20.67 -3.25 20.31
CA LYS A 50 -21.97 -3.73 19.80
C LYS A 50 -21.82 -4.40 18.45
N LYS A 51 -20.85 -3.96 17.65
CA LYS A 51 -20.52 -4.53 16.33
C LYS A 51 -19.59 -5.74 16.42
N TYR A 52 -18.60 -5.71 17.32
CA TYR A 52 -17.63 -6.80 17.50
C TYR A 52 -17.80 -7.44 18.89
N HIS A 53 -18.09 -8.74 18.93
CA HIS A 53 -18.33 -9.47 20.17
C HIS A 53 -17.04 -10.01 20.80
N ASP A 54 -16.14 -10.57 19.99
CA ASP A 54 -14.79 -10.98 20.38
C ASP A 54 -13.76 -10.33 19.44
N PRO A 55 -13.52 -9.00 19.60
CA PRO A 55 -12.66 -8.26 18.71
C PRO A 55 -11.19 -8.66 18.87
N VAL A 56 -10.52 -8.82 17.73
CA VAL A 56 -9.07 -8.96 17.62
C VAL A 56 -8.52 -7.75 16.88
N LEU A 57 -7.55 -7.07 17.49
CA LEU A 57 -6.82 -5.98 16.84
C LEU A 57 -5.73 -6.56 15.96
N VAL A 58 -5.65 -6.05 14.74
CA VAL A 58 -4.61 -6.36 13.76
C VAL A 58 -3.84 -5.09 13.48
N SER A 59 -2.54 -5.09 13.75
CA SER A 59 -1.68 -3.95 13.48
C SER A 59 -0.72 -4.25 12.33
N GLY A 60 -0.43 -3.24 11.51
CA GLY A 60 0.60 -3.29 10.47
C GLY A 60 1.43 -2.02 10.50
N THR A 61 2.72 -2.15 10.20
CA THR A 61 3.62 -1.01 10.02
C THR A 61 4.45 -1.22 8.77
N ASP A 62 4.60 -0.15 7.98
CA ASP A 62 5.36 -0.20 6.73
C ASP A 62 5.89 1.19 6.36
N GLY A 63 6.78 1.24 5.38
CA GLY A 63 7.25 2.46 4.77
C GLY A 63 6.99 2.50 3.26
N VAL A 64 7.26 3.65 2.64
CA VAL A 64 7.16 3.79 1.18
C VAL A 64 8.38 3.19 0.46
N GLY A 65 9.54 3.20 1.11
CA GLY A 65 10.79 2.72 0.54
C GLY A 65 11.39 3.65 -0.52
N THR A 66 12.12 3.10 -1.48
CA THR A 66 12.97 3.91 -2.39
C THR A 66 12.21 4.70 -3.46
N LYS A 67 10.88 4.60 -3.51
CA LYS A 67 10.01 5.50 -4.28
C LYS A 67 10.14 6.96 -3.80
N LEU A 68 10.43 7.17 -2.51
CA LEU A 68 10.69 8.51 -1.93
C LEU A 68 11.84 9.25 -2.61
N LEU A 69 12.82 8.52 -3.14
CA LEU A 69 13.95 9.13 -3.85
C LEU A 69 13.56 9.64 -5.24
N LEU A 70 12.59 9.01 -5.90
CA LEU A 70 12.01 9.54 -7.13
C LEU A 70 11.06 10.71 -6.83
N SER A 71 10.22 10.58 -5.80
CA SER A 71 9.39 11.67 -5.30
C SER A 71 10.19 12.94 -5.04
N THR A 72 11.35 12.81 -4.37
CA THR A 72 12.29 13.92 -4.14
C THR A 72 12.88 14.46 -5.44
N ALA A 73 13.34 13.58 -6.34
CA ALA A 73 13.93 14.00 -7.61
C ALA A 73 12.94 14.70 -8.56
N PHE A 74 11.65 14.36 -8.45
CA PHE A 74 10.57 14.93 -9.26
C PHE A 74 9.83 16.07 -8.56
N GLU A 75 10.20 16.39 -7.32
CA GLU A 75 9.52 17.37 -6.46
C GLU A 75 8.01 17.13 -6.36
N ARG A 76 7.61 15.85 -6.28
CA ARG A 76 6.20 15.42 -6.21
C ARG A 76 5.94 14.59 -4.96
N PHE A 77 5.27 15.17 -3.98
CA PHE A 77 5.10 14.60 -2.64
C PHE A 77 3.65 14.28 -2.28
N ASP A 78 2.69 14.72 -3.09
CA ASP A 78 1.26 14.65 -2.82
C ASP A 78 0.66 13.24 -2.89
N THR A 79 1.34 12.30 -3.55
CA THR A 79 0.87 10.91 -3.71
C THR A 79 1.58 9.89 -2.82
N VAL A 80 2.79 10.17 -2.32
CA VAL A 80 3.54 9.19 -1.50
C VAL A 80 2.91 8.94 -0.13
N GLY A 81 2.09 9.86 0.36
CA GLY A 81 1.27 9.61 1.54
C GLY A 81 0.17 8.56 1.30
N ILE A 82 -0.38 8.48 0.09
CA ILE A 82 -1.33 7.43 -0.29
C ILE A 82 -0.61 6.08 -0.35
N ASP A 83 0.60 6.05 -0.92
CA ASP A 83 1.44 4.85 -0.93
C ASP A 83 1.68 4.33 0.49
N LEU A 84 2.04 5.21 1.42
CA LEU A 84 2.30 4.86 2.82
C LEU A 84 1.10 4.18 3.47
N VAL A 85 -0.09 4.77 3.32
CA VAL A 85 -1.32 4.22 3.89
C VAL A 85 -1.66 2.90 3.22
N ALA A 86 -1.60 2.84 1.89
CA ALA A 86 -1.95 1.66 1.11
C ALA A 86 -1.11 0.43 1.51
N MET A 87 0.19 0.61 1.72
CA MET A 87 1.07 -0.47 2.16
C MET A 87 0.59 -1.11 3.47
N CYS A 88 0.25 -0.29 4.47
CA CYS A 88 -0.19 -0.81 5.76
C CYS A 88 -1.62 -1.38 5.73
N VAL A 89 -2.57 -0.67 5.13
CA VAL A 89 -4.00 -1.04 5.18
C VAL A 89 -4.31 -2.26 4.32
N ASN A 90 -3.58 -2.46 3.22
CA ASN A 90 -3.73 -3.65 2.39
C ASN A 90 -3.23 -4.91 3.10
N ASP A 91 -2.18 -4.80 3.92
CA ASP A 91 -1.70 -5.90 4.78
C ASP A 91 -2.70 -6.20 5.91
N VAL A 92 -3.24 -5.16 6.55
CA VAL A 92 -4.26 -5.32 7.60
C VAL A 92 -5.51 -6.01 7.05
N VAL A 93 -6.03 -5.58 5.89
CA VAL A 93 -7.23 -6.17 5.30
C VAL A 93 -7.01 -7.60 4.78
N ALA A 94 -5.77 -8.01 4.52
CA ALA A 94 -5.46 -9.39 4.14
C ALA A 94 -5.79 -10.41 5.25
N SER A 95 -5.86 -9.95 6.50
CA SER A 95 -6.33 -10.77 7.64
C SER A 95 -7.86 -10.75 7.80
N GLY A 96 -8.58 -10.03 6.92
CA GLY A 96 -10.01 -9.75 7.03
C GLY A 96 -10.36 -8.61 7.99
N ALA A 97 -9.37 -7.85 8.46
CA ALA A 97 -9.58 -6.77 9.41
C ALA A 97 -10.02 -5.46 8.73
N GLU A 98 -10.94 -4.76 9.36
CA GLU A 98 -11.34 -3.40 8.98
C GLU A 98 -10.36 -2.40 9.60
N PRO A 99 -9.63 -1.60 8.81
CA PRO A 99 -8.78 -0.52 9.32
C PRO A 99 -9.61 0.49 10.14
N LEU A 100 -9.15 0.80 11.35
CA LEU A 100 -9.79 1.77 12.26
C LEU A 100 -9.07 3.11 12.22
N PHE A 101 -7.77 3.09 12.49
CA PHE A 101 -6.98 4.31 12.58
C PHE A 101 -5.55 4.12 12.06
N PHE A 102 -4.92 5.25 11.76
CA PHE A 102 -3.58 5.36 11.21
C PHE A 102 -2.77 6.37 12.03
N LEU A 103 -1.48 6.10 12.16
CA LEU A 103 -0.45 7.03 12.62
C LEU A 103 0.70 7.07 11.63
N ASP A 104 1.35 8.23 11.53
CA ASP A 104 2.52 8.42 10.68
C ASP A 104 3.74 8.95 11.44
N TYR A 105 4.93 8.66 10.92
CA TYR A 105 6.18 9.22 11.39
C TYR A 105 6.97 9.71 10.17
N ILE A 106 7.30 11.00 10.16
CA ILE A 106 8.02 11.67 9.08
C ILE A 106 9.37 12.11 9.61
N ALA A 107 10.44 11.55 9.06
CA ALA A 107 11.81 11.89 9.42
C ALA A 107 12.50 12.63 8.27
N SER A 108 13.18 13.73 8.55
CA SER A 108 13.86 14.53 7.53
C SER A 108 15.14 15.16 8.05
N GLY A 109 16.07 15.52 7.16
CA GLY A 109 17.31 16.22 7.57
C GLY A 109 17.07 17.67 7.96
N ARG A 110 16.12 18.31 7.28
CA ARG A 110 15.58 19.63 7.58
C ARG A 110 14.11 19.61 7.19
N THR A 111 13.22 20.00 8.08
CA THR A 111 11.78 20.01 7.79
C THR A 111 11.45 21.14 6.85
N ASP A 112 10.79 20.77 5.75
CA ASP A 112 10.14 21.68 4.79
C ASP A 112 8.62 21.57 5.01
N PRO A 113 7.97 22.62 5.56
CA PRO A 113 6.53 22.60 5.84
C PRO A 113 5.65 22.32 4.60
N ASP A 114 6.04 22.79 3.42
CA ASP A 114 5.24 22.62 2.19
C ASP A 114 5.36 21.18 1.67
N GLN A 115 6.54 20.57 1.79
CA GLN A 115 6.73 19.15 1.50
C GLN A 115 5.91 18.29 2.47
N VAL A 116 5.99 18.56 3.77
CA VAL A 116 5.28 17.79 4.80
C VAL A 116 3.76 17.91 4.63
N GLU A 117 3.25 19.11 4.33
CA GLU A 117 1.82 19.31 4.07
C GLU A 117 1.33 18.47 2.89
N GLN A 118 2.09 18.39 1.79
CA GLN A 118 1.75 17.56 0.64
C GLN A 118 1.72 16.07 1.00
N VAL A 119 2.71 15.58 1.74
CA VAL A 119 2.74 14.18 2.20
C VAL A 119 1.51 13.87 3.05
N ILE A 120 1.19 14.73 4.02
CA ILE A 120 0.06 14.49 4.94
C ILE A 120 -1.28 14.64 4.25
N LYS A 121 -1.40 15.51 3.26
CA LYS A 121 -2.56 15.53 2.36
C LYS A 121 -2.75 14.17 1.69
N GLY A 122 -1.67 13.54 1.21
CA GLY A 122 -1.71 12.19 0.66
C GLY A 122 -2.09 11.12 1.69
N ILE A 123 -1.54 11.19 2.90
CA ILE A 123 -1.89 10.27 4.01
C ILE A 123 -3.38 10.40 4.35
N SER A 124 -3.89 11.63 4.46
CA SER A 124 -5.29 11.90 4.72
C SER A 124 -6.20 11.33 3.63
N GLU A 125 -5.83 11.49 2.35
CA GLU A 125 -6.57 10.90 1.24
C GLU A 125 -6.57 9.37 1.30
N GLY A 126 -5.40 8.77 1.55
CA GLY A 126 -5.29 7.32 1.74
C GLY A 126 -6.16 6.81 2.89
N CYS A 127 -6.23 7.55 4.00
CA CYS A 127 -7.10 7.21 5.13
C CYS A 127 -8.59 7.27 4.75
N VAL A 128 -9.03 8.30 4.01
CA VAL A 128 -10.41 8.41 3.50
C VAL A 128 -10.76 7.27 2.55
N LEU A 129 -9.84 6.91 1.64
CA LEU A 129 -10.02 5.79 0.71
C LEU A 129 -10.13 4.45 1.45
N SER A 130 -9.35 4.28 2.53
CA SER A 130 -9.34 3.09 3.38
C SER A 130 -10.51 3.04 4.38
N GLY A 131 -11.10 4.20 4.69
CA GLY A 131 -12.09 4.35 5.74
C GLY A 131 -11.51 4.39 7.16
N CYS A 132 -10.21 4.59 7.35
CA CYS A 132 -9.60 4.77 8.68
C CYS A 132 -9.41 6.25 9.02
N ALA A 133 -9.21 6.56 10.31
CA ALA A 133 -8.91 7.91 10.78
C ALA A 133 -7.41 8.11 11.01
N LEU A 134 -6.87 9.26 10.59
CA LEU A 134 -5.56 9.75 11.00
C LEU A 134 -5.69 10.38 12.39
N ILE A 135 -5.23 9.67 13.43
CA ILE A 135 -5.44 10.08 14.83
C ILE A 135 -4.18 10.61 15.52
N GLY A 136 -3.03 10.55 14.87
CA GLY A 136 -1.77 11.04 15.41
C GLY A 136 -0.63 10.85 14.43
N GLY A 137 0.49 11.47 14.73
CA GLY A 137 1.73 11.33 13.98
C GLY A 137 2.84 12.16 14.59
N GLU A 138 4.04 12.06 14.04
CA GLU A 138 5.21 12.78 14.54
C GLU A 138 6.13 13.22 13.38
N THR A 139 6.72 14.41 13.52
CA THR A 139 7.65 14.98 12.53
C THR A 139 9.00 15.27 13.18
N ALA A 140 10.03 14.56 12.73
CA ALA A 140 11.38 14.66 13.28
C ALA A 140 12.36 15.34 12.30
N GLU A 141 13.01 16.41 12.77
CA GLU A 141 14.15 17.06 12.10
C GLU A 141 15.46 16.51 12.69
N MET A 142 16.20 15.75 11.89
CA MET A 142 17.42 15.04 12.29
C MET A 142 18.59 15.39 11.35
N PRO A 143 19.16 16.61 11.47
CA PRO A 143 20.31 17.02 10.67
C PRO A 143 21.51 16.11 10.94
N GLY A 144 22.22 15.70 9.90
CA GLY A 144 23.37 14.80 9.98
C GLY A 144 23.03 13.31 9.85
N LEU A 145 21.78 12.91 10.14
CA LEU A 145 21.30 11.55 9.84
C LEU A 145 20.77 11.47 8.40
N TYR A 146 19.90 12.41 8.02
CA TYR A 146 19.32 12.47 6.68
C TYR A 146 20.05 13.49 5.81
N ARG A 147 20.24 13.14 4.53
CA ARG A 147 20.77 14.07 3.52
C ARG A 147 19.78 15.21 3.29
N LYS A 148 20.28 16.38 2.90
CA LYS A 148 19.44 17.54 2.55
C LYS A 148 18.44 17.16 1.47
N GLY A 149 17.16 17.50 1.69
CA GLY A 149 16.04 17.22 0.78
C GLY A 149 15.49 15.79 0.86
N HIS A 150 16.17 14.89 1.56
CA HIS A 150 15.68 13.52 1.76
C HIS A 150 14.84 13.45 3.04
N PHE A 151 13.80 12.63 2.97
CA PHE A 151 12.94 12.28 4.09
C PHE A 151 12.57 10.80 4.01
N ASP A 152 12.09 10.27 5.11
CA ASP A 152 11.60 8.91 5.27
C ASP A 152 10.23 8.93 5.93
N LEU A 153 9.42 7.93 5.58
CA LEU A 153 8.04 7.81 6.03
C LEU A 153 7.82 6.42 6.62
N ALA A 154 7.31 6.39 7.85
CA ALA A 154 6.78 5.17 8.45
C ALA A 154 5.30 5.36 8.79
N GLY A 155 4.52 4.32 8.51
CA GLY A 155 3.09 4.28 8.71
C GLY A 155 2.74 3.18 9.70
N PHE A 156 1.66 3.39 10.44
CA PHE A 156 1.15 2.43 11.40
C PHE A 156 -0.37 2.40 11.32
N CYS A 157 -0.93 1.24 10.99
CA CYS A 157 -2.35 1.02 10.90
C CYS A 157 -2.79 0.04 11.98
N VAL A 158 -3.93 0.31 12.61
CA VAL A 158 -4.63 -0.66 13.44
C VAL A 158 -6.02 -0.88 12.86
N GLY A 159 -6.34 -2.14 12.61
CA GLY A 159 -7.67 -2.61 12.26
C GLY A 159 -8.25 -3.55 13.30
N VAL A 160 -9.50 -3.94 13.09
CA VAL A 160 -10.21 -4.90 13.92
C VAL A 160 -10.91 -5.96 13.08
N VAL A 161 -10.93 -7.17 13.58
CA VAL A 161 -11.67 -8.29 13.02
C VAL A 161 -12.34 -9.07 14.15
N GLU A 162 -13.52 -9.62 13.89
CA GLU A 162 -14.14 -10.59 14.79
C GLU A 162 -13.31 -11.87 14.78
N ARG A 163 -12.97 -12.48 15.93
CA ARG A 163 -12.05 -13.63 15.99
C ARG A 163 -12.46 -14.77 15.07
N SER A 164 -13.76 -15.03 14.99
CA SER A 164 -14.34 -16.08 14.14
C SER A 164 -14.26 -15.79 12.63
N LYS A 165 -13.98 -14.52 12.26
CA LYS A 165 -13.90 -14.04 10.86
C LYS A 165 -12.47 -13.79 10.38
N ILE A 166 -11.46 -14.05 11.22
CA ILE A 166 -10.06 -14.02 10.79
C ILE A 166 -9.90 -14.99 9.63
N ILE A 167 -9.36 -14.51 8.51
CA ILE A 167 -9.10 -15.34 7.34
C ILE A 167 -7.99 -16.33 7.68
N LYS A 168 -8.27 -17.61 7.49
CA LYS A 168 -7.32 -18.70 7.75
C LYS A 168 -7.28 -19.63 6.54
N PRO A 169 -6.10 -20.18 6.22
CA PRO A 169 -5.95 -21.08 5.08
C PRO A 169 -6.51 -22.49 5.32
N ASP A 170 -7.07 -22.79 6.51
CA ASP A 170 -7.45 -24.14 6.90
C ASP A 170 -8.46 -24.80 5.94
N ALA A 171 -9.39 -24.01 5.40
CA ALA A 171 -10.42 -24.44 4.45
C ALA A 171 -9.96 -24.45 2.97
N MET A 172 -8.71 -24.05 2.69
CA MET A 172 -8.13 -24.05 1.36
C MET A 172 -7.89 -25.48 0.87
N ALA A 173 -8.26 -25.75 -0.38
CA ALA A 173 -8.17 -27.05 -1.02
C ALA A 173 -7.68 -26.94 -2.48
N VAL A 174 -7.17 -28.04 -3.01
CA VAL A 174 -6.79 -28.15 -4.43
C VAL A 174 -7.99 -27.84 -5.32
N GLY A 175 -7.79 -27.03 -6.35
CA GLY A 175 -8.83 -26.62 -7.30
C GLY A 175 -9.64 -25.39 -6.89
N ASP A 176 -9.42 -24.84 -5.68
CA ASP A 176 -9.82 -23.48 -5.33
C ASP A 176 -9.18 -22.48 -6.29
N ILE A 177 -9.87 -21.35 -6.53
CA ILE A 177 -9.53 -20.42 -7.60
C ILE A 177 -8.81 -19.20 -7.04
N LEU A 178 -7.70 -18.84 -7.70
CA LEU A 178 -6.97 -17.60 -7.46
C LEU A 178 -7.60 -16.48 -8.29
N ILE A 179 -8.08 -15.44 -7.61
CA ILE A 179 -8.61 -14.23 -8.23
C ILE A 179 -7.62 -13.10 -7.96
N GLY A 180 -7.17 -12.43 -9.02
CA GLY A 180 -6.32 -11.24 -8.94
C GLY A 180 -7.11 -9.94 -9.03
N LEU A 181 -6.66 -8.92 -8.29
CA LEU A 181 -7.09 -7.53 -8.45
C LEU A 181 -5.97 -6.72 -9.09
N LYS A 182 -6.33 -5.87 -10.06
CA LYS A 182 -5.37 -5.06 -10.79
C LYS A 182 -4.60 -4.11 -9.86
N SER A 183 -3.29 -4.05 -10.03
CA SER A 183 -2.47 -2.94 -9.52
C SER A 183 -2.70 -1.68 -10.35
N SER A 184 -2.50 -0.50 -9.77
CA SER A 184 -2.43 0.77 -10.50
C SER A 184 -1.12 0.93 -11.28
N GLY A 185 -0.07 0.20 -10.88
CA GLY A 185 1.24 0.23 -11.51
C GLY A 185 2.26 -0.49 -10.63
N ILE A 186 3.44 0.08 -10.46
CA ILE A 186 4.55 -0.49 -9.68
C ILE A 186 4.22 -0.56 -8.18
N HIS A 187 3.27 0.25 -7.71
CA HIS A 187 2.96 0.44 -6.29
C HIS A 187 4.14 1.06 -5.52
N SER A 188 4.59 0.46 -4.42
CA SER A 188 5.69 0.98 -3.59
C SER A 188 6.93 0.07 -3.57
N ASN A 189 7.01 -0.94 -4.43
CA ASN A 189 8.07 -1.96 -4.42
C ASN A 189 8.88 -1.98 -5.73
N GLY A 190 10.15 -2.36 -5.66
CA GLY A 190 11.03 -2.46 -6.84
C GLY A 190 11.66 -1.14 -7.33
N TYR A 191 11.42 -0.01 -6.65
CA TYR A 191 11.91 1.32 -7.06
C TYR A 191 13.44 1.46 -7.07
N SER A 192 14.15 0.61 -6.32
CA SER A 192 15.61 0.53 -6.40
C SER A 192 16.09 0.08 -7.79
N LEU A 193 15.37 -0.86 -8.41
CA LEU A 193 15.65 -1.29 -9.78
C LEU A 193 15.21 -0.23 -10.80
N VAL A 194 14.04 0.36 -10.63
CA VAL A 194 13.54 1.47 -11.46
C VAL A 194 14.57 2.60 -11.53
N ARG A 195 15.10 3.03 -10.38
CA ARG A 195 16.13 4.08 -10.31
C ARG A 195 17.41 3.70 -11.04
N LYS A 196 17.85 2.44 -10.95
CA LYS A 196 19.01 1.95 -11.71
C LYS A 196 18.75 1.97 -13.22
N ILE A 197 17.54 1.65 -13.66
CA ILE A 197 17.14 1.72 -15.07
C ILE A 197 17.19 3.16 -15.57
N LEU A 198 16.60 4.10 -14.82
CA LEU A 198 16.63 5.52 -15.17
C LEU A 198 18.06 6.07 -15.22
N ALA A 199 18.90 5.71 -14.25
CA ALA A 199 20.30 6.15 -14.20
C ALA A 199 21.17 5.60 -15.36
N LYS A 200 20.77 4.49 -16.00
CA LYS A 200 21.42 3.99 -17.22
C LYS A 200 20.88 4.62 -18.49
N ASN A 201 19.73 5.29 -18.41
CA ASN A 201 19.03 5.87 -19.55
C ASN A 201 18.86 7.39 -19.35
N CYS A 202 19.95 8.10 -19.04
CA CYS A 202 19.94 9.53 -18.68
C CYS A 202 19.41 10.46 -19.79
N SER A 203 19.34 9.98 -21.04
CA SER A 203 18.79 10.74 -22.17
C SER A 203 17.26 10.63 -22.29
N LEU A 204 16.59 9.82 -21.46
CA LEU A 204 15.14 9.75 -21.44
C LEU A 204 14.56 11.07 -20.91
N ASP A 205 13.71 11.68 -21.73
CA ASP A 205 12.86 12.77 -21.30
C ASP A 205 11.66 12.20 -20.51
N LEU A 206 11.64 12.45 -19.21
CA LEU A 206 10.63 11.91 -18.29
C LEU A 206 9.32 12.72 -18.28
N ASP A 207 9.30 13.87 -18.95
CA ASP A 207 8.17 14.78 -19.05
C ASP A 207 7.50 14.72 -20.44
N LYS A 208 8.10 13.98 -21.38
CA LYS A 208 7.51 13.69 -22.69
C LYS A 208 6.61 12.46 -22.64
N ILE A 209 5.46 12.55 -23.29
CA ILE A 209 4.54 11.40 -23.45
C ILE A 209 5.27 10.26 -24.17
N ASP A 210 5.33 9.11 -23.52
CA ASP A 210 5.91 7.89 -24.08
C ASP A 210 4.84 7.08 -24.84
N PRO A 211 5.13 6.60 -26.06
CA PRO A 211 4.15 5.86 -26.87
C PRO A 211 3.66 4.54 -26.24
N VAL A 212 4.44 3.90 -25.38
CA VAL A 212 4.07 2.67 -24.68
C VAL A 212 3.22 3.02 -23.46
N LEU A 213 3.65 3.99 -22.67
CA LEU A 213 2.96 4.37 -21.42
C LEU A 213 1.63 5.09 -21.68
N LYS A 214 1.50 5.80 -22.81
CA LYS A 214 0.39 6.74 -23.10
C LYS A 214 0.27 7.89 -22.09
N SER A 215 1.33 8.11 -21.31
CA SER A 215 1.52 9.16 -20.32
C SER A 215 3.01 9.48 -20.24
N THR A 216 3.39 10.44 -19.41
CA THR A 216 4.81 10.69 -19.14
C THR A 216 5.39 9.57 -18.25
N PRO A 217 6.68 9.22 -18.39
CA PRO A 217 7.34 8.33 -17.44
C PRO A 217 7.21 8.80 -15.99
N LYS A 218 7.28 10.12 -15.74
CA LYS A 218 7.11 10.69 -14.39
C LYS A 218 5.74 10.36 -13.80
N GLU A 219 4.66 10.50 -14.57
CA GLU A 219 3.31 10.14 -14.13
C GLU A 219 3.19 8.64 -13.86
N ALA A 220 3.58 7.79 -14.81
CA ALA A 220 3.46 6.33 -14.68
C ALA A 220 4.25 5.77 -13.50
N LEU A 221 5.42 6.34 -13.19
CA LEU A 221 6.25 5.92 -12.07
C LEU A 221 5.77 6.49 -10.72
N MET A 222 4.98 7.56 -10.71
CA MET A 222 4.47 8.20 -9.49
C MET A 222 3.00 7.90 -9.20
N GLU A 223 2.37 7.07 -10.03
CA GLU A 223 1.03 6.54 -9.78
C GLU A 223 0.95 5.93 -8.36
N PRO A 224 -0.01 6.34 -7.52
CA PRO A 224 -0.11 5.86 -6.14
C PRO A 224 -0.51 4.39 -6.08
N THR A 225 -0.10 3.72 -5.01
CA THR A 225 -0.50 2.35 -4.69
C THR A 225 -2.01 2.28 -4.49
N LYS A 226 -2.62 1.26 -5.07
CA LYS A 226 -4.07 1.07 -5.01
C LYS A 226 -4.46 0.54 -3.62
N ILE A 227 -5.54 1.07 -3.06
CA ILE A 227 -6.11 0.66 -1.77
C ILE A 227 -7.30 -0.29 -2.04
N TYR A 228 -7.25 -1.50 -1.49
CA TYR A 228 -8.24 -2.56 -1.76
C TYR A 228 -9.25 -2.78 -0.62
N VAL A 229 -9.18 -1.95 0.43
CA VAL A 229 -9.90 -2.17 1.69
C VAL A 229 -11.41 -2.31 1.50
N LYS A 230 -12.06 -1.30 0.90
CA LYS A 230 -13.52 -1.27 0.77
C LYS A 230 -14.07 -2.45 -0.06
N PRO A 231 -13.53 -2.76 -1.27
CA PRO A 231 -13.95 -3.92 -2.04
C PRO A 231 -13.77 -5.25 -1.29
N ILE A 232 -12.65 -5.43 -0.58
CA ILE A 232 -12.37 -6.66 0.16
C ILE A 232 -13.32 -6.82 1.35
N LEU A 233 -13.55 -5.76 2.14
CA LEU A 233 -14.48 -5.80 3.27
C LEU A 233 -15.94 -5.99 2.81
N ALA A 234 -16.30 -5.54 1.61
CA ALA A 234 -17.61 -5.84 1.02
C ALA A 234 -17.71 -7.33 0.63
N LEU A 235 -16.66 -7.88 0.01
CA LEU A 235 -16.61 -9.28 -0.41
C LEU A 235 -16.68 -10.26 0.77
N ILE A 236 -15.88 -10.07 1.82
CA ILE A 236 -15.76 -11.01 2.96
C ILE A 236 -17.08 -11.14 3.74
N ARG A 237 -17.99 -10.16 3.65
CA ARG A 237 -19.33 -10.27 4.24
C ARG A 237 -20.21 -11.30 3.53
N GLU A 238 -19.93 -11.56 2.27
CA GLU A 238 -20.82 -12.28 1.36
C GLU A 238 -20.23 -13.62 0.86
N VAL A 239 -18.91 -13.75 0.87
CA VAL A 239 -18.18 -14.90 0.35
C VAL A 239 -17.12 -15.35 1.35
N GLU A 240 -16.97 -16.66 1.51
CA GLU A 240 -15.86 -17.23 2.28
C GLU A 240 -14.56 -17.10 1.48
N VAL A 241 -13.77 -16.07 1.83
CA VAL A 241 -12.41 -15.90 1.30
C VAL A 241 -11.45 -16.74 2.13
N LYS A 242 -10.74 -17.65 1.47
CA LYS A 242 -9.87 -18.66 2.11
C LYS A 242 -8.42 -18.23 2.25
N GLY A 243 -8.05 -17.12 1.62
CA GLY A 243 -6.71 -16.54 1.67
C GLY A 243 -6.66 -15.23 0.91
N ILE A 244 -5.84 -14.30 1.40
CA ILE A 244 -5.57 -13.03 0.76
C ILE A 244 -4.06 -12.78 0.81
N ALA A 245 -3.49 -12.36 -0.31
CA ALA A 245 -2.10 -11.93 -0.40
C ALA A 245 -2.01 -10.55 -1.06
N HIS A 246 -1.47 -9.60 -0.31
CA HIS A 246 -1.03 -8.33 -0.86
C HIS A 246 0.30 -8.54 -1.59
N ILE A 247 0.36 -8.21 -2.87
CA ILE A 247 1.55 -8.47 -3.69
C ILE A 247 2.51 -7.28 -3.59
N THR A 248 3.56 -7.42 -2.79
CA THR A 248 4.54 -6.38 -2.48
C THR A 248 5.94 -6.79 -2.96
N GLY A 249 6.98 -6.50 -2.16
CA GLY A 249 8.36 -6.89 -2.45
C GLY A 249 8.49 -8.39 -2.62
N GLY A 250 9.31 -8.81 -3.59
CA GLY A 250 9.48 -10.23 -3.93
C GLY A 250 8.38 -10.81 -4.85
N GLY A 251 7.40 -10.00 -5.22
CA GLY A 251 6.36 -10.36 -6.20
C GLY A 251 5.56 -11.59 -5.79
N PHE A 252 5.26 -12.46 -6.75
CA PHE A 252 4.38 -13.60 -6.52
C PHE A 252 5.01 -14.69 -5.64
N HIS A 253 6.31 -14.94 -5.82
CA HIS A 253 7.03 -15.99 -5.11
C HIS A 253 7.11 -15.75 -3.60
N GLU A 254 7.28 -14.51 -3.18
CA GLU A 254 7.38 -14.19 -1.75
C GLU A 254 6.01 -14.06 -1.08
N ASN A 255 5.01 -13.55 -1.79
CA ASN A 255 3.75 -13.14 -1.17
C ASN A 255 2.68 -14.22 -1.21
N LEU A 256 2.49 -14.90 -2.35
CA LEU A 256 1.40 -15.89 -2.48
C LEU A 256 1.57 -17.08 -1.51
N PRO A 257 2.76 -17.67 -1.30
CA PRO A 257 2.90 -18.79 -0.37
C PRO A 257 2.50 -18.47 1.08
N ARG A 258 2.57 -17.20 1.50
CA ARG A 258 2.25 -16.77 2.87
C ARG A 258 0.77 -16.92 3.22
N MET A 259 -0.11 -16.88 2.23
CA MET A 259 -1.56 -17.10 2.44
C MET A 259 -1.98 -18.57 2.27
N LEU A 260 -1.08 -19.46 1.84
CA LEU A 260 -1.45 -20.84 1.50
C LEU A 260 -1.48 -21.75 2.72
N LYS A 261 -2.34 -22.77 2.65
CA LYS A 261 -2.29 -23.90 3.57
C LYS A 261 -1.00 -24.67 3.36
N LYS A 262 -0.33 -25.06 4.44
CA LYS A 262 0.90 -25.87 4.38
C LYS A 262 0.69 -27.09 3.50
N GLY A 263 1.62 -27.29 2.55
CA GLY A 263 1.60 -28.40 1.60
C GLY A 263 0.85 -28.11 0.29
N LEU A 264 0.13 -26.99 0.20
CA LEU A 264 -0.44 -26.53 -1.07
C LEU A 264 0.51 -25.55 -1.78
N GLY A 265 0.25 -25.34 -3.06
CA GLY A 265 0.84 -24.28 -3.85
C GLY A 265 -0.18 -23.63 -4.76
N VAL A 266 0.31 -22.84 -5.71
CA VAL A 266 -0.53 -22.09 -6.65
C VAL A 266 0.05 -22.17 -8.05
N ALA A 267 -0.80 -22.46 -9.04
CA ALA A 267 -0.47 -22.34 -10.44
C ALA A 267 -1.10 -21.07 -10.99
N ILE A 268 -0.29 -20.22 -11.62
CA ILE A 268 -0.69 -18.92 -12.16
C ILE A 268 -0.65 -18.99 -13.68
N ASP A 269 -1.74 -18.59 -14.33
CA ASP A 269 -1.78 -18.35 -15.77
C ASP A 269 -1.26 -16.94 -16.06
N LEU A 270 -0.05 -16.84 -16.59
CA LEU A 270 0.56 -15.54 -16.89
C LEU A 270 -0.18 -14.79 -18.00
N GLY A 271 -0.85 -15.50 -18.91
CA GLY A 271 -1.65 -14.91 -19.97
C GLY A 271 -2.93 -14.26 -19.48
N ALA A 272 -3.43 -14.68 -18.30
CA ALA A 272 -4.63 -14.13 -17.70
C ALA A 272 -4.39 -12.82 -16.95
N ILE A 273 -3.14 -12.50 -16.56
CA ILE A 273 -2.80 -11.30 -15.81
C ILE A 273 -2.72 -10.09 -16.76
N PRO A 274 -3.59 -9.08 -16.62
CA PRO A 274 -3.52 -7.90 -17.45
C PRO A 274 -2.28 -7.08 -17.07
N LEU A 275 -1.29 -7.02 -17.95
CA LEU A 275 -0.01 -6.37 -17.69
C LEU A 275 -0.07 -4.85 -17.92
N PRO A 276 0.14 -4.00 -16.89
CA PRO A 276 0.23 -2.56 -17.08
C PRO A 276 1.38 -2.14 -18.01
N PRO A 277 1.20 -1.10 -18.84
CA PRO A 277 2.23 -0.62 -19.76
C PRO A 277 3.57 -0.26 -19.11
N VAL A 278 3.56 0.17 -17.84
CA VAL A 278 4.79 0.51 -17.10
C VAL A 278 5.75 -0.67 -16.98
N PHE A 279 5.26 -1.91 -16.89
CA PHE A 279 6.14 -3.08 -16.83
C PHE A 279 6.72 -3.44 -18.20
N ILE A 280 5.95 -3.25 -19.28
CA ILE A 280 6.47 -3.39 -20.65
C ILE A 280 7.58 -2.39 -20.88
N TRP A 281 7.34 -1.13 -20.49
CA TRP A 281 8.32 -0.05 -20.58
C TRP A 281 9.57 -0.32 -19.75
N LEU A 282 9.43 -0.76 -18.50
CA LEU A 282 10.57 -1.12 -17.64
C LEU A 282 11.38 -2.31 -18.19
N ALA A 283 10.71 -3.33 -18.73
CA ALA A 283 11.36 -4.46 -19.36
C ALA A 283 12.24 -4.00 -20.53
N GLU A 284 11.70 -3.13 -21.40
CA GLU A 284 12.42 -2.58 -22.55
C GLU A 284 13.60 -1.70 -22.12
N LYS A 285 13.37 -0.68 -21.27
CA LYS A 285 14.43 0.25 -20.85
C LYS A 285 15.49 -0.40 -19.96
N GLY A 286 15.10 -1.41 -19.19
CA GLY A 286 15.99 -2.18 -18.32
C GLY A 286 16.65 -3.37 -18.98
N ARG A 287 16.21 -3.77 -20.18
CA ARG A 287 16.57 -5.05 -20.83
C ARG A 287 16.40 -6.23 -19.87
N LEU A 288 15.28 -6.24 -19.15
CA LEU A 288 14.99 -7.25 -18.14
C LEU A 288 14.35 -8.48 -18.78
N ASP A 289 14.71 -9.65 -18.28
CA ASP A 289 13.92 -10.85 -18.54
C ASP A 289 12.58 -10.76 -17.80
N ARG A 290 11.50 -11.18 -18.46
CA ARG A 290 10.16 -11.07 -17.88
C ARG A 290 9.97 -11.99 -16.69
N MET A 291 10.62 -13.16 -16.65
CA MET A 291 10.53 -14.07 -15.51
C MET A 291 11.21 -13.46 -14.27
N ASP A 292 12.37 -12.83 -14.45
CA ASP A 292 13.05 -12.11 -13.37
C ASP A 292 12.18 -10.99 -12.78
N MET A 293 11.35 -10.34 -13.60
CA MET A 293 10.47 -9.28 -13.12
C MET A 293 9.38 -9.77 -12.16
N TYR A 294 8.91 -11.02 -12.26
CA TYR A 294 7.93 -11.59 -11.31
C TYR A 294 8.50 -11.84 -9.92
N HIS A 295 9.83 -11.82 -9.76
CA HIS A 295 10.50 -11.84 -8.46
C HIS A 295 10.64 -10.44 -7.83
N VAL A 296 10.31 -9.38 -8.56
CA VAL A 296 10.54 -7.99 -8.11
C VAL A 296 9.23 -7.21 -8.02
N PHE A 297 8.39 -7.32 -9.04
CA PHE A 297 7.22 -6.50 -9.23
C PHE A 297 5.92 -7.30 -9.06
N ASN A 298 4.83 -6.58 -8.85
CA ASN A 298 3.47 -7.16 -8.80
C ASN A 298 2.93 -7.57 -10.20
N MET A 299 3.59 -7.11 -11.27
CA MET A 299 3.29 -7.46 -12.66
C MET A 299 1.83 -7.30 -13.09
N GLY A 300 1.09 -6.39 -12.46
CA GLY A 300 -0.31 -6.12 -12.77
C GLY A 300 -1.31 -6.64 -11.74
N MET A 301 -0.91 -7.53 -10.84
CA MET A 301 -1.76 -8.06 -9.77
C MET A 301 -1.30 -7.52 -8.42
N GLY A 302 -2.00 -6.52 -7.87
CA GLY A 302 -1.62 -5.91 -6.58
C GLY A 302 -2.18 -6.66 -5.36
N MET A 303 -3.24 -7.42 -5.54
CA MET A 303 -3.85 -8.24 -4.49
C MET A 303 -4.36 -9.54 -5.10
N ALA A 304 -4.23 -10.65 -4.37
CA ALA A 304 -4.74 -11.94 -4.76
C ALA A 304 -5.64 -12.54 -3.67
N LEU A 305 -6.70 -13.20 -4.09
CA LEU A 305 -7.74 -13.79 -3.24
C LEU A 305 -7.93 -15.26 -3.63
N VAL A 306 -8.16 -16.13 -2.65
CA VAL A 306 -8.51 -17.54 -2.89
C VAL A 306 -9.95 -17.78 -2.47
N VAL A 307 -10.76 -18.30 -3.39
CA VAL A 307 -12.17 -18.65 -3.14
C VAL A 307 -12.48 -20.04 -3.68
N LYS A 308 -13.57 -20.63 -3.19
CA LYS A 308 -14.07 -21.89 -3.76
C LYS A 308 -14.47 -21.67 -5.22
N ARG A 309 -14.29 -22.69 -6.06
CA ARG A 309 -14.68 -22.66 -7.48
C ARG A 309 -16.13 -22.24 -7.71
N ASP A 310 -17.05 -22.70 -6.85
CA ASP A 310 -18.48 -22.38 -6.98
C ASP A 310 -18.79 -20.90 -6.66
N ASP A 311 -17.94 -20.22 -5.90
CA ASP A 311 -18.13 -18.84 -5.47
C ASP A 311 -17.50 -17.82 -6.44
N VAL A 312 -16.84 -18.28 -7.52
CA VAL A 312 -16.11 -17.40 -8.45
C VAL A 312 -17.03 -16.37 -9.07
N SER A 313 -18.20 -16.76 -9.59
CA SER A 313 -19.11 -15.80 -10.24
C SER A 313 -19.54 -14.71 -9.27
N LYS A 314 -20.00 -15.10 -8.08
CA LYS A 314 -20.42 -14.17 -7.02
C LYS A 314 -19.29 -13.23 -6.62
N THR A 315 -18.07 -13.76 -6.47
CA THR A 315 -16.88 -12.99 -6.12
C THR A 315 -16.55 -11.94 -7.18
N MET A 316 -16.54 -12.35 -8.45
CA MET A 316 -16.23 -11.45 -9.58
C MET A 316 -17.25 -10.32 -9.68
N ASP A 317 -18.54 -10.61 -9.49
CA ASP A 317 -19.61 -9.62 -9.58
C ASP A 317 -19.58 -8.63 -8.41
N LEU A 318 -19.35 -9.10 -7.17
CA LEU A 318 -19.21 -8.24 -6.00
C LEU A 318 -18.00 -7.30 -6.11
N LEU A 319 -16.86 -7.82 -6.57
CA LEU A 319 -15.66 -7.01 -6.77
C LEU A 319 -15.89 -5.94 -7.86
N LYS A 320 -16.50 -6.31 -9.00
CA LYS A 320 -16.87 -5.35 -10.05
C LYS A 320 -17.84 -4.28 -9.56
N ALA A 321 -18.85 -4.66 -8.80
CA ALA A 321 -19.82 -3.74 -8.20
C ALA A 321 -19.14 -2.74 -7.23
N ASN A 322 -17.99 -3.09 -6.67
CA ASN A 322 -17.17 -2.22 -5.82
C ASN A 322 -16.03 -1.53 -6.58
N GLY A 323 -16.11 -1.44 -7.91
CA GLY A 323 -15.17 -0.68 -8.74
C GLY A 323 -13.86 -1.40 -9.07
N GLU A 324 -13.76 -2.69 -8.78
CA GLU A 324 -12.59 -3.49 -9.15
C GLU A 324 -12.72 -4.09 -10.55
N THR A 325 -11.58 -4.47 -11.14
CA THR A 325 -11.53 -5.26 -12.37
C THR A 325 -10.85 -6.60 -12.05
N PRO A 326 -11.56 -7.53 -11.41
CA PRO A 326 -10.98 -8.81 -11.02
C PRO A 326 -10.75 -9.70 -12.25
N PHE A 327 -9.80 -10.63 -12.13
CA PHE A 327 -9.52 -11.65 -13.14
C PHE A 327 -9.17 -12.97 -12.46
N ILE A 328 -9.47 -14.09 -13.12
CA ILE A 328 -9.03 -15.40 -12.65
C ILE A 328 -7.55 -15.52 -13.01
N ALA A 329 -6.69 -15.57 -12.01
CA ALA A 329 -5.24 -15.61 -12.18
C ALA A 329 -4.69 -17.04 -12.16
N GLY A 330 -5.48 -18.01 -11.69
CA GLY A 330 -5.05 -19.40 -11.62
C GLY A 330 -5.82 -20.22 -10.59
N GLU A 331 -5.16 -21.24 -10.04
CA GLU A 331 -5.78 -22.19 -9.11
C GLU A 331 -4.78 -22.76 -8.10
N ILE A 332 -5.31 -23.21 -6.97
CA ILE A 332 -4.55 -23.88 -5.91
C ILE A 332 -4.22 -25.31 -6.33
N THR A 333 -2.98 -25.71 -6.09
CA THR A 333 -2.44 -27.01 -6.47
C THR A 333 -1.90 -27.78 -5.26
N ASN A 334 -1.58 -29.06 -5.47
CA ASN A 334 -0.92 -29.93 -4.51
C ASN A 334 0.62 -29.84 -4.55
N THR A 335 1.19 -28.99 -5.41
CA THR A 335 2.63 -28.78 -5.54
C THR A 335 3.00 -27.49 -4.85
N SER A 336 3.75 -27.57 -3.75
CA SER A 336 4.09 -26.39 -2.95
C SER A 336 4.87 -25.32 -3.74
N GLY A 337 4.61 -24.06 -3.42
CA GLY A 337 5.23 -22.91 -4.08
C GLY A 337 4.36 -22.31 -5.17
N VAL A 338 5.00 -21.55 -6.07
CA VAL A 338 4.36 -20.86 -7.20
C VAL A 338 4.85 -21.47 -8.50
N VAL A 339 3.91 -21.86 -9.36
CA VAL A 339 4.18 -22.41 -10.69
C VAL A 339 3.53 -21.51 -11.74
N PHE A 340 4.27 -21.17 -12.78
CA PHE A 340 3.73 -20.40 -13.91
C PHE A 340 3.29 -21.34 -15.04
N LYS A 341 2.10 -21.09 -15.57
CA LYS A 341 1.52 -21.70 -16.76
C LYS A 341 1.44 -20.66 -17.88
#